data_AF-A0A7Y6UCM1-F1
#
_entry.id   AF-A0A7Y6UCM1-F1
#
_cell.length_a   1.000
_cell.length_b   1.000
_cell.length_c   1.000
_cell.angle_alpha   90.00
_cell.angle_beta   90.00
_cell.angle_gamma   90.00
#
_symmetry.space_group_name_H-M   'P 1'
#
loop_
_entity.id
_entity.type
_entity.pdbx_description
1 polymer ?
#
loop_
_entity_poly.entity_id
_entity_poly.type
_entity_poly.pdbx_seq_one_letter_code
_entity_poly.pdbx_strand_id
1 'polypeptide(L)'
;MKWIALFAVPLLAACGDDPSATPDALVCGADEMVCGGTCEKTMTDEANCGGCGTQCTAQQACVSGSCVAANIHCARVREADPAAPDGTYVNPANNDAFYCDFTNGVMYDDLITAPYASTQADHTLLSGTALAADTTLQKAFIGLFNAAGGVRSAGTYTFGNCCVYAGPGAALLFDGKPLLPFGDGSPACESAGADKIYNYTLDGSTTGNVVAPPLPADYFATHPPSQGTMCTDNMNPGIFYRKRAGLM
;
A
#
# COMPACT_ATOMS: atom_id res chain seq x y z
N MET A 1 -60.25 -13.34 65.28
CA MET A 1 -58.86 -13.30 64.77
C MET A 1 -58.92 -12.92 63.28
N LYS A 2 -58.37 -11.75 62.89
CA LYS A 2 -57.11 -11.59 62.12
C LYS A 2 -57.15 -12.35 60.76
N TRP A 3 -56.95 -11.79 59.56
CA TRP A 3 -56.19 -10.62 59.08
C TRP A 3 -56.68 -10.14 57.70
N ILE A 4 -56.56 -8.83 57.44
CA ILE A 4 -56.58 -8.22 56.10
C ILE A 4 -55.12 -8.00 55.68
N ALA A 5 -54.73 -8.50 54.52
CA ALA A 5 -53.39 -8.34 53.95
C ALA A 5 -53.25 -6.97 53.26
N LEU A 6 -52.22 -6.21 53.65
CA LEU A 6 -51.74 -5.00 52.99
C LEU A 6 -50.88 -5.39 51.79
N PHE A 7 -51.19 -4.85 50.60
CA PHE A 7 -50.26 -4.81 49.47
C PHE A 7 -49.67 -3.40 49.36
N ALA A 8 -48.35 -3.30 49.48
CA ALA A 8 -47.59 -2.08 49.25
C ALA A 8 -47.37 -1.90 47.73
N VAL A 9 -47.77 -0.73 47.21
CA VAL A 9 -47.43 -0.28 45.85
C VAL A 9 -46.10 0.46 45.94
N PRO A 10 -45.04 0.08 45.20
CA PRO A 10 -43.81 0.83 45.19
C PRO A 10 -43.98 2.08 44.33
N LEU A 11 -43.63 3.23 44.91
CA LEU A 11 -43.55 4.52 44.25
C LEU A 11 -42.40 4.47 43.23
N LEU A 12 -42.71 4.39 41.95
CA LEU A 12 -41.73 4.65 40.88
C LEU A 12 -41.43 6.14 40.90
N ALA A 13 -40.21 6.49 41.31
CA ALA A 13 -39.64 7.81 41.10
C ALA A 13 -39.49 8.02 39.59
N ALA A 14 -40.35 8.87 39.02
CA ALA A 14 -40.08 9.49 37.73
C ALA A 14 -38.86 10.41 37.91
N CYS A 15 -37.76 10.11 37.23
CA CYS A 15 -36.72 11.10 36.97
C CYS A 15 -37.33 12.19 36.07
N GLY A 16 -37.25 13.44 36.51
CA GLY A 16 -37.90 14.57 35.86
C GLY A 16 -37.34 14.87 34.48
N ASP A 17 -38.24 15.24 33.57
CA ASP A 17 -37.92 15.96 32.34
C ASP A 17 -37.26 17.29 32.72
N ASP A 18 -35.96 17.43 32.47
CA ASP A 18 -35.26 18.70 32.58
C ASP A 18 -35.57 19.54 31.34
N PRO A 19 -36.34 20.65 31.43
CA PRO A 19 -36.64 21.51 30.30
C PRO A 19 -35.42 22.32 29.80
N SER A 20 -34.25 22.11 30.42
CA SER A 20 -32.98 22.78 30.11
C SER A 20 -32.04 21.96 29.22
N ALA A 21 -32.37 20.70 28.92
CA ALA A 21 -31.60 19.90 27.99
C ALA A 21 -31.80 20.44 26.57
N THR A 22 -30.94 21.36 26.14
CA THR A 22 -30.74 21.62 24.72
C THR A 22 -30.44 20.29 24.04
N PRO A 23 -31.02 19.97 22.87
CA PRO A 23 -30.70 18.73 22.18
C PRO A 23 -29.19 18.66 22.04
N ASP A 24 -28.59 17.55 22.49
CA ASP A 24 -27.16 17.31 22.37
C ASP A 24 -26.75 17.68 20.95
N ALA A 25 -26.04 18.80 20.82
CA ALA A 25 -25.60 19.26 19.52
C ALA A 25 -24.71 18.15 18.98
N LEU A 26 -25.11 17.53 17.87
CA LEU A 26 -24.33 16.49 17.24
C LEU A 26 -22.94 17.05 16.92
N VAL A 27 -21.91 16.53 17.58
CA VAL A 27 -20.51 16.91 17.35
C VAL A 27 -19.85 15.78 16.57
N CYS A 28 -19.26 16.12 15.42
CA CYS A 28 -18.55 15.17 14.56
C CYS A 28 -17.05 15.13 14.83
N GLY A 29 -16.38 14.09 14.33
CA GLY A 29 -14.93 13.92 14.45
C GLY A 29 -14.13 14.97 13.66
N ALA A 30 -12.80 14.93 13.78
CA ALA A 30 -11.88 15.94 13.22
C ALA A 30 -11.92 16.06 11.67
N ASP A 31 -12.51 15.09 10.97
CA ASP A 31 -12.61 15.04 9.50
C ASP A 31 -14.06 14.91 9.00
N GLU A 32 -15.03 15.20 9.87
CA GLU A 32 -16.46 15.03 9.62
C GLU A 32 -17.23 16.34 9.84
N MET A 33 -18.32 16.52 9.10
CA MET A 33 -19.21 17.67 9.22
C MET A 33 -20.65 17.19 9.43
N VAL A 34 -21.42 17.96 10.21
CA VAL A 34 -22.85 17.70 10.36
C VAL A 34 -23.57 18.03 9.05
N CYS A 35 -24.04 17.00 8.36
CA CYS A 35 -24.83 17.10 7.14
C CYS A 35 -26.20 16.47 7.38
N GLY A 36 -27.27 17.27 7.38
CA GLY A 36 -28.63 16.73 7.54
C GLY A 36 -28.91 16.00 8.86
N GLY A 37 -28.09 16.21 9.90
CA GLY A 37 -28.23 15.54 11.19
C GLY A 37 -27.42 14.24 11.33
N THR A 38 -26.54 13.93 10.36
CA THR A 38 -25.52 12.87 10.44
C THR A 38 -24.13 13.47 10.30
N CYS A 39 -23.11 12.75 10.78
CA CYS A 39 -21.71 13.12 10.55
C CYS A 39 -21.23 12.49 9.26
N GLU A 40 -20.91 13.33 8.26
CA GLU A 40 -20.39 12.89 6.97
C GLU A 40 -18.92 13.25 6.83
N LYS A 41 -18.14 12.38 6.19
CA LYS A 41 -16.69 12.55 6.06
C LYS A 41 -16.35 13.50 4.92
N THR A 42 -16.28 14.80 5.19
CA THR A 42 -16.01 15.76 4.11
C THR A 42 -14.61 15.66 3.52
N MET A 43 -13.69 14.94 4.16
CA MET A 43 -12.31 14.80 3.68
C MET A 43 -12.12 13.62 2.71
N THR A 44 -13.04 12.65 2.72
CA THR A 44 -12.89 11.37 1.99
C THR A 44 -14.17 10.84 1.35
N ASP A 45 -15.34 11.36 1.72
CA ASP A 45 -16.61 10.97 1.13
C ASP A 45 -16.84 11.69 -0.20
N GLU A 46 -16.94 10.92 -1.28
CA GLU A 46 -17.22 11.41 -2.62
C GLU A 46 -18.58 12.10 -2.74
N ALA A 47 -19.54 11.82 -1.86
CA ALA A 47 -20.86 12.47 -1.86
C ALA A 47 -20.86 13.81 -1.09
N ASN A 48 -19.84 14.07 -0.27
CA ASN A 48 -19.79 15.20 0.66
C ASN A 48 -18.41 15.90 0.65
N CYS A 49 -17.68 15.87 -0.47
CA CYS A 49 -16.27 16.26 -0.53
C CYS A 49 -16.05 17.77 -0.34
N GLY A 50 -15.35 18.15 0.72
CA GLY A 50 -15.16 19.54 1.13
C GLY A 50 -16.41 20.19 1.75
N GLY A 51 -17.54 19.48 1.78
CA GLY A 51 -18.79 19.97 2.38
C GLY A 51 -20.01 19.15 1.97
N CYS A 52 -21.09 19.27 2.76
CA CYS A 52 -22.32 18.50 2.59
C CYS A 52 -22.91 18.62 1.18
N GLY A 53 -23.17 17.48 0.53
CA GLY A 53 -23.76 17.40 -0.81
C GLY A 53 -22.83 17.82 -1.95
N THR A 54 -21.55 18.11 -1.67
CA THR A 54 -20.55 18.39 -2.70
C THR A 54 -20.06 17.07 -3.29
N GLN A 55 -20.75 16.60 -4.33
CA GLN A 55 -20.46 15.32 -4.94
C GLN A 55 -19.33 15.43 -5.98
N CYS A 56 -18.32 14.56 -5.85
CA CYS A 56 -17.32 14.34 -6.89
C CYS A 56 -17.94 13.61 -8.10
N THR A 57 -17.50 13.93 -9.31
CA THR A 57 -17.96 13.20 -10.49
C THR A 57 -17.49 11.75 -10.46
N ALA A 58 -18.11 10.86 -11.25
CA ALA A 58 -17.76 9.43 -11.28
C ALA A 58 -16.30 9.12 -11.68
N GLN A 59 -15.55 10.12 -12.15
CA GLN A 59 -14.12 10.02 -12.45
C GLN A 59 -13.26 10.81 -11.46
N GLN A 60 -13.78 11.12 -10.28
CA GLN A 60 -13.08 11.84 -9.22
C GLN A 60 -13.22 11.14 -7.87
N ALA A 61 -12.16 11.14 -7.09
CA ALA A 61 -12.15 10.73 -5.69
C ALA A 61 -12.08 11.97 -4.79
N CYS A 62 -12.58 11.87 -3.55
CA CYS A 62 -12.39 12.91 -2.56
C CYS A 62 -11.05 12.75 -1.85
N VAL A 63 -10.13 13.70 -2.04
CA VAL A 63 -8.84 13.72 -1.35
C VAL A 63 -8.68 15.04 -0.63
N SER A 64 -8.54 14.96 0.69
CA SER A 64 -8.34 16.12 1.55
C SER A 64 -9.39 17.22 1.33
N GLY A 65 -10.64 16.83 1.10
CA GLY A 65 -11.76 17.74 0.88
C GLY A 65 -11.82 18.36 -0.52
N SER A 66 -11.12 17.80 -1.51
CA SER A 66 -11.17 18.22 -2.90
C SER A 66 -11.44 17.05 -3.85
N CYS A 67 -12.32 17.26 -4.83
CA CYS A 67 -12.58 16.30 -5.90
C CYS A 67 -11.43 16.28 -6.91
N VAL A 68 -10.62 15.25 -6.86
CA VAL A 68 -9.46 15.03 -7.73
C VAL A 68 -9.73 13.88 -8.68
N ALA A 69 -9.15 13.87 -9.88
CA ALA A 69 -9.39 12.77 -10.82
C ALA A 69 -9.03 11.41 -10.19
N ALA A 70 -9.94 10.43 -10.24
CA ALA A 70 -9.82 9.11 -9.62
C ALA A 70 -8.69 8.25 -10.21
N ASN A 71 -8.13 8.64 -11.36
CA ASN A 71 -6.92 8.04 -11.90
C ASN A 71 -5.75 9.01 -11.69
N ILE A 72 -5.31 9.16 -10.45
CA ILE A 72 -4.09 9.95 -10.19
C ILE A 72 -2.88 9.13 -10.63
N HIS A 73 -2.12 9.73 -11.54
CA HIS A 73 -0.77 9.39 -11.94
C HIS A 73 0.07 10.68 -11.78
N CYS A 74 1.40 10.65 -11.89
CA CYS A 74 2.24 11.82 -11.57
C CYS A 74 1.80 13.15 -12.22
N ALA A 75 1.27 13.15 -13.44
CA ALA A 75 0.72 14.35 -14.09
C ALA A 75 -0.32 15.06 -13.20
N ARG A 76 -1.29 14.28 -12.70
CA ARG A 76 -2.40 14.77 -11.86
C ARG A 76 -1.93 15.21 -10.48
N VAL A 77 -0.87 14.59 -9.95
CA VAL A 77 -0.23 15.05 -8.70
C VAL A 77 0.27 16.49 -8.88
N ARG A 78 0.94 16.82 -9.98
CA ARG A 78 1.47 18.18 -10.23
C ARG A 78 0.40 19.19 -10.64
N GLU A 79 -0.71 18.73 -11.22
CA GLU A 79 -1.87 19.60 -11.44
C GLU A 79 -2.52 20.02 -10.13
N ALA A 80 -2.66 19.08 -9.18
CA ALA A 80 -3.23 19.35 -7.85
C ALA A 80 -2.26 20.16 -6.97
N ASP A 81 -0.97 19.83 -7.02
CA ASP A 81 0.09 20.54 -6.29
C ASP A 81 1.31 20.75 -7.21
N PRO A 82 1.45 21.95 -7.80
CA PRO A 82 2.61 22.30 -8.62
C PRO A 82 3.96 22.28 -7.89
N ALA A 83 3.96 22.21 -6.55
CA ALA A 83 5.15 22.10 -5.71
C ALA A 83 5.41 20.67 -5.22
N ALA A 84 4.61 19.68 -5.61
CA ALA A 84 4.75 18.29 -5.19
C ALA A 84 6.19 17.77 -5.45
N PRO A 85 6.87 17.22 -4.43
CA PRO A 85 8.27 16.75 -4.53
C PRO A 85 8.37 15.36 -5.18
N ASP A 86 9.56 14.92 -5.54
CA ASP A 86 9.76 13.51 -5.92
C ASP A 86 9.38 12.61 -4.74
N GLY A 87 8.68 11.51 -5.00
CA GLY A 87 8.22 10.66 -3.92
C GLY A 87 7.18 9.63 -4.32
N THR A 88 6.72 8.89 -3.31
CA THR A 88 5.65 7.90 -3.44
C THR A 88 4.31 8.55 -3.15
N TYR A 89 3.34 8.26 -3.99
CA TYR A 89 1.97 8.72 -3.93
C TYR A 89 1.05 7.51 -4.00
N VAL A 90 -0.20 7.69 -3.57
CA VAL A 90 -1.22 6.64 -3.60
C VAL A 90 -2.38 7.15 -4.43
N ASN A 91 -2.89 6.31 -5.32
CA ASN A 91 -4.10 6.59 -6.04
C ASN A 91 -5.29 6.42 -5.07
N PRO A 92 -6.06 7.48 -4.78
CA PRO A 92 -7.17 7.41 -3.84
C PRO A 92 -8.31 6.48 -4.27
N ALA A 93 -8.44 6.17 -5.57
CA ALA A 93 -9.56 5.36 -6.06
C ALA A 93 -9.37 3.86 -5.86
N ASN A 94 -8.12 3.38 -5.85
CA ASN A 94 -7.80 1.95 -5.77
C ASN A 94 -6.70 1.62 -4.76
N ASN A 95 -6.15 2.63 -4.08
CA ASN A 95 -5.06 2.51 -3.12
C ASN A 95 -3.75 1.96 -3.70
N ASP A 96 -3.59 1.96 -5.03
CA ASP A 96 -2.34 1.57 -5.67
C ASP A 96 -1.29 2.66 -5.48
N ALA A 97 -0.08 2.24 -5.10
CA ALA A 97 1.03 3.15 -4.92
C ALA A 97 1.80 3.35 -6.22
N PHE A 98 2.33 4.56 -6.40
CA PHE A 98 3.23 4.90 -7.49
C PHE A 98 4.33 5.85 -7.04
N TYR A 99 5.49 5.77 -7.67
CA TYR A 99 6.61 6.67 -7.44
C TYR A 99 6.76 7.66 -8.59
N CYS A 100 6.82 8.94 -8.24
CA CYS A 100 7.08 10.06 -9.15
C CYS A 100 8.50 10.59 -8.97
N ASP A 101 9.22 10.65 -10.08
CA ASP A 101 10.43 11.45 -10.25
C ASP A 101 10.10 12.62 -11.17
N PHE A 102 9.62 13.72 -10.60
CA PHE A 102 9.38 14.97 -11.30
C PHE A 102 10.66 15.61 -11.80
N THR A 103 11.77 15.42 -11.10
CA THR A 103 13.10 15.90 -11.51
C THR A 103 13.50 15.34 -12.87
N ASN A 104 13.32 14.03 -13.09
CA ASN A 104 13.75 13.34 -14.31
C ASN A 104 12.60 12.98 -15.25
N GLY A 105 11.35 13.28 -14.90
CA GLY A 105 10.18 13.01 -15.74
C GLY A 105 9.83 11.52 -15.84
N VAL A 106 10.05 10.75 -14.78
CA VAL A 106 9.88 9.28 -14.76
C VAL A 106 8.88 8.86 -13.70
N MET A 107 8.04 7.87 -14.01
CA MET A 107 7.20 7.21 -13.03
C MET A 107 7.46 5.70 -12.98
N TYR A 108 7.34 5.15 -11.78
CA TYR A 108 7.20 3.70 -11.55
C TYR A 108 5.86 3.43 -10.88
N ASP A 109 5.06 2.54 -11.44
CA ASP A 109 3.65 2.39 -11.08
C ASP A 109 3.28 0.95 -10.64
N ASP A 110 4.26 0.05 -10.59
CA ASP A 110 4.05 -1.34 -10.17
C ASP A 110 5.38 -1.99 -9.80
N LEU A 111 5.33 -2.84 -8.78
CA LEU A 111 6.42 -3.72 -8.35
C LEU A 111 5.82 -5.09 -8.06
N ILE A 112 6.11 -6.04 -8.93
CA ILE A 112 5.51 -7.37 -8.88
C ILE A 112 6.54 -8.48 -8.78
N THR A 113 6.10 -9.64 -8.31
CA THR A 113 6.82 -10.89 -8.45
C THR A 113 6.04 -11.85 -9.35
N ALA A 114 6.78 -12.60 -10.17
CA ALA A 114 6.26 -13.57 -11.13
C ALA A 114 7.37 -14.60 -11.44
N PRO A 115 7.10 -15.69 -12.16
CA PRO A 115 8.17 -16.59 -12.62
C PRO A 115 9.20 -15.82 -13.46
N TYR A 116 10.50 -15.97 -13.18
CA TYR A 116 11.54 -15.13 -13.82
C TYR A 116 11.59 -15.28 -15.35
N ALA A 117 11.27 -16.47 -15.86
CA ALA A 117 11.25 -16.79 -17.29
C ALA A 117 9.93 -16.39 -17.97
N SER A 118 8.99 -15.79 -17.24
CA SER A 118 7.73 -15.31 -17.79
C SER A 118 7.86 -13.89 -18.35
N THR A 119 7.10 -13.62 -19.42
CA THR A 119 6.92 -12.26 -19.93
C THR A 119 5.83 -11.58 -19.13
N GLN A 120 6.14 -10.41 -18.58
CA GLN A 120 5.20 -9.56 -17.87
C GLN A 120 4.92 -8.31 -18.71
N ALA A 121 3.65 -8.07 -19.05
CA ALA A 121 3.27 -6.97 -19.94
C ALA A 121 3.68 -5.62 -19.33
N ASP A 122 4.36 -4.77 -20.11
CA ASP A 122 4.91 -3.47 -19.69
C ASP A 122 5.92 -3.50 -18.53
N HIS A 123 6.37 -4.68 -18.11
CA HIS A 123 7.26 -4.83 -16.96
C HIS A 123 8.67 -5.22 -17.39
N THR A 124 9.66 -4.73 -16.65
CA THR A 124 11.07 -5.06 -16.82
C THR A 124 11.52 -5.94 -15.66
N LEU A 125 12.26 -7.01 -15.95
CA LEU A 125 12.90 -7.83 -14.91
C LEU A 125 13.95 -6.98 -14.17
N LEU A 126 13.85 -6.92 -12.85
CA LEU A 126 14.77 -6.20 -11.99
C LEU A 126 16.11 -6.94 -11.92
N SER A 127 17.17 -6.29 -12.39
CA SER A 127 18.53 -6.79 -12.19
C SER A 127 19.24 -6.04 -11.07
N GLY A 128 20.11 -6.75 -10.34
CA GLY A 128 20.90 -6.15 -9.28
C GLY A 128 21.82 -5.04 -9.80
N THR A 129 22.37 -5.21 -11.01
CA THR A 129 23.19 -4.18 -11.66
C THR A 129 22.38 -2.93 -12.02
N ALA A 130 21.16 -3.08 -12.56
CA ALA A 130 20.31 -1.93 -12.86
C ALA A 130 19.91 -1.19 -11.59
N LEU A 131 19.52 -1.93 -10.55
CA LEU A 131 19.16 -1.36 -9.26
C LEU A 131 20.36 -0.66 -8.59
N ALA A 132 21.58 -1.19 -8.73
CA ALA A 132 22.79 -0.56 -8.19
C ALA A 132 23.14 0.77 -8.90
N ALA A 133 22.85 0.87 -10.20
CA ALA A 133 23.23 2.02 -11.02
C ALA A 133 22.21 3.17 -11.00
N ASP A 134 20.95 2.90 -10.68
CA ASP A 134 19.85 3.87 -10.77
C ASP A 134 19.26 4.19 -9.38
N THR A 135 19.63 5.36 -8.84
CA THR A 135 19.15 5.82 -7.53
C THR A 135 17.67 6.18 -7.54
N THR A 136 17.09 6.54 -8.69
CA THR A 136 15.65 6.74 -8.83
C THR A 136 14.93 5.40 -8.74
N LEU A 137 15.43 4.36 -9.40
CA LEU A 137 14.87 3.01 -9.29
C LEU A 137 14.98 2.46 -7.86
N GLN A 138 16.06 2.76 -7.13
CA GLN A 138 16.19 2.43 -5.71
C GLN A 138 15.08 3.08 -4.86
N LYS A 139 14.86 4.39 -5.03
CA LYS A 139 13.80 5.12 -4.31
C LYS A 139 12.41 4.60 -4.68
N ALA A 140 12.18 4.33 -5.95
CA ALA A 140 10.93 3.75 -6.43
C ALA A 140 10.68 2.36 -5.85
N PHE A 141 11.69 1.48 -5.83
CA PHE A 141 11.59 0.16 -5.20
C PHE A 141 11.21 0.29 -3.74
N ILE A 142 11.92 1.11 -2.96
CA ILE A 142 11.64 1.33 -1.52
C ILE A 142 10.21 1.85 -1.33
N GLY A 143 9.82 2.86 -2.11
CA GLY A 143 8.51 3.48 -2.05
C GLY A 143 7.36 2.51 -2.32
N LEU A 144 7.43 1.82 -3.46
CA LEU A 144 6.42 0.85 -3.87
C LEU A 144 6.36 -0.36 -2.92
N PHE A 145 7.51 -0.89 -2.52
CA PHE A 145 7.61 -2.00 -1.58
C PHE A 145 6.99 -1.65 -0.23
N ASN A 146 7.30 -0.47 0.31
CA ASN A 146 6.77 -0.01 1.59
C ASN A 146 5.26 0.22 1.53
N ALA A 147 4.78 0.85 0.45
CA ALA A 147 3.37 1.17 0.30
C ALA A 147 2.50 -0.08 0.09
N ALA A 148 3.02 -1.08 -0.64
CA ALA A 148 2.32 -2.34 -0.88
C ALA A 148 2.46 -3.34 0.29
N GLY A 149 3.31 -3.08 1.28
CA GLY A 149 3.57 -4.04 2.35
C GLY A 149 4.47 -5.21 1.94
N GLY A 150 5.20 -5.10 0.83
CA GLY A 150 6.03 -6.14 0.23
C GLY A 150 6.01 -6.05 -1.31
N VAL A 151 6.19 -7.18 -2.00
CA VAL A 151 6.02 -7.29 -3.46
C VAL A 151 4.82 -8.16 -3.78
N ARG A 152 3.91 -7.63 -4.59
CA ARG A 152 2.68 -8.32 -5.00
C ARG A 152 2.95 -9.36 -6.07
N SER A 153 2.32 -10.53 -5.99
CA SER A 153 2.40 -11.55 -7.05
C SER A 153 1.43 -11.25 -8.20
N ALA A 154 1.92 -11.28 -9.44
CA ALA A 154 1.12 -10.97 -10.63
C ALA A 154 0.15 -12.10 -11.07
N GLY A 155 0.07 -13.20 -10.31
CA GLY A 155 -0.83 -14.30 -10.61
C GLY A 155 -0.61 -15.49 -9.69
N THR A 156 -1.31 -16.58 -10.00
CA THR A 156 -1.11 -17.85 -9.30
C THR A 156 -0.04 -18.67 -10.01
N TYR A 157 1.06 -18.97 -9.33
CA TYR A 157 2.15 -19.76 -9.88
C TYR A 157 2.84 -20.55 -8.78
N THR A 158 3.47 -21.67 -9.13
CA THR A 158 4.22 -22.49 -8.16
C THR A 158 5.71 -22.26 -8.37
N PHE A 159 6.41 -21.91 -7.30
CA PHE A 159 7.86 -21.92 -7.29
C PHE A 159 8.37 -23.36 -7.28
N GLY A 160 9.34 -23.69 -8.13
CA GLY A 160 10.08 -24.94 -7.99
C GLY A 160 11.22 -24.83 -6.98
N ASN A 161 11.67 -23.59 -6.72
CA ASN A 161 12.68 -23.22 -5.74
C ASN A 161 12.54 -21.70 -5.38
N CYS A 162 13.33 -21.21 -4.43
CA CYS A 162 13.05 -19.91 -3.78
C CYS A 162 13.98 -18.76 -4.17
N CYS A 163 14.90 -18.92 -5.12
CA CYS A 163 15.88 -17.85 -5.35
C CYS A 163 15.32 -16.78 -6.28
N VAL A 164 15.37 -15.50 -5.92
CA VAL A 164 14.91 -14.43 -6.82
C VAL A 164 15.95 -14.19 -7.90
N TYR A 165 15.57 -14.36 -9.17
CA TYR A 165 16.43 -14.17 -10.32
C TYR A 165 16.30 -12.77 -10.91
N ALA A 166 17.44 -12.27 -11.36
CA ALA A 166 17.68 -11.02 -12.08
C ALA A 166 18.01 -11.24 -13.57
N GLY A 167 18.18 -12.49 -14.00
CA GLY A 167 18.47 -12.87 -15.38
C GLY A 167 18.96 -14.32 -15.50
N PRO A 168 19.33 -14.79 -16.71
CA PRO A 168 19.85 -16.13 -16.92
C PRO A 168 21.09 -16.40 -16.06
N GLY A 169 21.01 -17.39 -15.17
CA GLY A 169 22.09 -17.77 -14.25
C GLY A 169 22.45 -16.71 -13.21
N ALA A 170 21.55 -15.76 -12.95
CA ALA A 170 21.82 -14.57 -12.17
C ALA A 170 20.76 -14.34 -11.10
N ALA A 171 21.10 -14.59 -9.85
CA ALA A 171 20.33 -14.23 -8.67
C ALA A 171 20.44 -12.72 -8.38
N LEU A 172 19.33 -12.13 -7.94
CA LEU A 172 19.29 -10.81 -7.33
C LEU A 172 19.81 -10.93 -5.90
N LEU A 173 20.78 -10.10 -5.55
CA LEU A 173 21.43 -10.11 -4.24
C LEU A 173 21.32 -8.74 -3.58
N PHE A 174 21.07 -8.70 -2.27
CA PHE A 174 21.31 -7.52 -1.44
C PHE A 174 22.37 -7.87 -0.40
N ASP A 175 23.39 -7.01 -0.26
CA ASP A 175 24.55 -7.30 0.59
C ASP A 175 25.24 -8.64 0.24
N GLY A 176 25.31 -8.95 -1.06
CA GLY A 176 25.88 -10.21 -1.56
C GLY A 176 25.09 -11.48 -1.22
N LYS A 177 23.95 -11.37 -0.54
CA LYS A 177 23.09 -12.50 -0.16
C LYS A 177 21.90 -12.63 -1.12
N PRO A 178 21.50 -13.85 -1.50
CA PRO A 178 20.36 -14.05 -2.39
C PRO A 178 19.07 -13.74 -1.65
N LEU A 179 18.11 -13.17 -2.38
CA LEU A 179 16.75 -12.99 -1.87
C LEU A 179 15.95 -14.29 -2.05
N LEU A 180 15.24 -14.67 -1.00
CA LEU A 180 14.26 -15.75 -1.02
C LEU A 180 12.89 -15.23 -0.57
N PRO A 181 11.76 -15.59 -1.23
CA PRO A 181 10.43 -15.24 -0.74
C PRO A 181 10.22 -15.71 0.69
N PHE A 182 9.54 -14.89 1.49
CA PHE A 182 9.31 -15.12 2.91
C PHE A 182 7.84 -14.88 3.26
N GLY A 183 7.25 -15.82 3.99
CA GLY A 183 5.85 -15.80 4.43
C GLY A 183 5.65 -16.65 5.68
N ASP A 184 4.73 -16.24 6.56
CA ASP A 184 4.35 -16.97 7.78
C ASP A 184 5.54 -17.41 8.68
N GLY A 185 6.57 -16.57 8.77
CA GLY A 185 7.74 -16.82 9.63
C GLY A 185 8.79 -17.76 9.03
N SER A 186 8.66 -18.15 7.77
CA SER A 186 9.60 -19.05 7.08
C SER A 186 9.83 -18.64 5.61
N PRO A 187 10.92 -19.10 4.97
CA PRO A 187 11.05 -19.01 3.52
C PRO A 187 9.84 -19.67 2.84
N ALA A 188 9.02 -18.87 2.16
CA ALA A 188 7.78 -19.32 1.53
C ALA A 188 8.06 -19.71 0.08
N CYS A 189 8.51 -20.95 -0.11
CA CYS A 189 8.83 -21.51 -1.42
C CYS A 189 7.64 -22.24 -2.08
N GLU A 190 6.42 -21.87 -1.69
CA GLU A 190 5.19 -22.55 -2.11
C GLU A 190 4.49 -21.81 -3.26
N SER A 191 3.29 -22.25 -3.64
CA SER A 191 2.47 -21.58 -4.65
C SER A 191 2.13 -20.14 -4.25
N ALA A 192 2.56 -19.20 -5.08
CA ALA A 192 2.00 -17.88 -5.14
C ALA A 192 0.55 -17.96 -5.59
N GLY A 193 -0.33 -17.30 -4.85
CA GLY A 193 -1.71 -17.02 -5.28
C GLY A 193 -1.76 -15.59 -5.78
N ALA A 194 -2.64 -15.30 -6.73
CA ALA A 194 -2.81 -13.93 -7.26
C ALA A 194 -2.97 -12.89 -6.13
N ASP A 195 -2.32 -11.73 -6.32
CA ASP A 195 -2.32 -10.59 -5.39
C ASP A 195 -1.80 -10.86 -3.97
N LYS A 196 -1.16 -12.01 -3.72
CA LYS A 196 -0.41 -12.22 -2.47
C LYS A 196 0.78 -11.28 -2.41
N ILE A 197 1.03 -10.74 -1.22
CA ILE A 197 2.17 -9.86 -0.95
C ILE A 197 3.27 -10.67 -0.27
N TYR A 198 4.46 -10.62 -0.86
CA TYR A 198 5.65 -11.33 -0.38
C TYR A 198 6.69 -10.38 0.18
N ASN A 199 7.16 -10.70 1.38
CA ASN A 199 8.45 -10.21 1.88
C ASN A 199 9.55 -11.12 1.36
N TYR A 200 10.81 -10.76 1.64
CA TYR A 200 11.95 -11.59 1.30
C TYR A 200 12.85 -11.79 2.50
N THR A 201 13.70 -12.80 2.44
CA THR A 201 14.81 -12.95 3.37
C THR A 201 16.11 -13.09 2.61
N LEU A 202 17.15 -12.46 3.14
CA LEU A 202 18.53 -12.72 2.72
C LEU A 202 18.91 -14.08 3.31
N ASP A 203 19.48 -14.99 2.52
CA ASP A 203 20.05 -16.29 2.98
C ASP A 203 19.10 -17.38 3.53
N GLY A 204 17.77 -17.17 3.52
CA GLY A 204 16.80 -18.21 3.92
C GLY A 204 16.67 -18.41 5.43
N SER A 205 17.29 -17.54 6.24
CA SER A 205 17.12 -17.51 7.69
C SER A 205 15.70 -17.10 8.11
N THR A 206 15.20 -17.67 9.21
CA THR A 206 13.87 -17.37 9.77
C THR A 206 13.87 -16.14 10.69
N THR A 207 15.03 -15.59 11.07
CA THR A 207 15.09 -14.45 12.01
C THR A 207 16.26 -13.51 11.73
N GLY A 208 15.99 -12.20 11.66
CA GLY A 208 17.00 -11.13 11.58
C GLY A 208 17.43 -10.70 10.16
N ASN A 209 17.18 -11.52 9.13
CA ASN A 209 17.57 -11.26 7.75
C ASN A 209 16.37 -11.03 6.81
N VAL A 210 15.24 -10.56 7.33
CA VAL A 210 14.02 -10.36 6.53
C VAL A 210 14.05 -8.94 5.92
N VAL A 211 13.93 -8.88 4.60
CA VAL A 211 13.59 -7.68 3.83
C VAL A 211 12.07 -7.51 3.91
N ALA A 212 11.63 -6.72 4.89
CA ALA A 212 10.23 -6.42 5.15
C ALA A 212 10.05 -4.92 5.32
N PRO A 213 8.85 -4.38 5.01
CA PRO A 213 8.59 -2.97 5.17
C PRO A 213 8.44 -2.58 6.64
N PRO A 214 8.72 -1.31 6.99
CA PRO A 214 9.24 -0.28 6.09
C PRO A 214 10.76 -0.40 5.90
N LEU A 215 11.20 -0.41 4.65
CA LEU A 215 12.60 -0.20 4.28
C LEU A 215 12.98 1.27 4.50
N PRO A 216 14.12 1.56 5.15
CA PRO A 216 14.68 2.91 5.23
C PRO A 216 14.91 3.54 3.84
N ALA A 217 14.85 4.86 3.74
CA ALA A 217 15.06 5.58 2.48
C ALA A 217 16.46 5.36 1.87
N ASP A 218 17.44 5.02 2.70
CA ASP A 218 18.83 4.71 2.36
C ASP A 218 19.14 3.21 2.45
N TYR A 219 18.13 2.34 2.43
CA TYR A 219 18.28 0.88 2.59
C TYR A 219 19.41 0.28 1.73
N PHE A 220 19.48 0.67 0.45
CA PHE A 220 20.48 0.17 -0.48
C PHE A 220 21.90 0.71 -0.26
N ALA A 221 22.08 1.74 0.58
CA ALA A 221 23.42 2.19 0.99
C ALA A 221 24.07 1.21 1.97
N THR A 222 23.26 0.54 2.81
CA THR A 222 23.72 -0.48 3.77
C THR A 222 23.53 -1.89 3.26
N HIS A 223 22.67 -2.09 2.26
CA HIS A 223 22.39 -3.38 1.62
C HIS A 223 22.59 -3.26 0.10
N PRO A 224 23.85 -3.12 -0.37
CA PRO A 224 24.12 -2.80 -1.77
C PRO A 224 23.55 -3.89 -2.70
N PRO A 225 22.74 -3.52 -3.70
CA PRO A 225 22.20 -4.48 -4.65
C PRO A 225 23.29 -4.94 -5.61
N SER A 226 23.26 -6.22 -5.95
CA SER A 226 24.22 -6.86 -6.86
C SER A 226 23.63 -8.10 -7.50
N GLN A 227 24.41 -8.78 -8.33
CA GLN A 227 24.00 -9.95 -9.10
C GLN A 227 25.05 -11.05 -8.97
N GLY A 228 24.62 -12.32 -8.83
CA GLY A 228 25.55 -13.45 -8.70
C GLY A 228 24.97 -14.80 -9.13
N THR A 229 25.81 -15.84 -9.17
CA THR A 229 25.49 -17.12 -9.85
C THR A 229 25.11 -18.27 -8.90
N MET A 230 24.55 -17.95 -7.74
CA MET A 230 24.38 -18.87 -6.61
C MET A 230 23.14 -19.77 -6.67
N CYS A 231 22.44 -19.81 -7.81
CA CYS A 231 21.20 -20.56 -8.01
C CYS A 231 21.22 -21.27 -9.38
N THR A 232 20.72 -22.52 -9.46
CA THR A 232 21.07 -23.45 -10.56
C THR A 232 19.90 -23.99 -11.40
N ASP A 233 18.65 -23.59 -11.15
CA ASP A 233 17.50 -24.08 -11.93
C ASP A 233 16.63 -22.96 -12.54
N ASN A 234 15.53 -23.34 -13.22
CA ASN A 234 14.69 -22.45 -14.01
C ASN A 234 13.23 -22.34 -13.49
N MET A 235 12.95 -22.64 -12.21
CA MET A 235 11.59 -22.49 -11.63
C MET A 235 11.54 -21.43 -10.51
N ASN A 236 12.20 -20.30 -10.77
CA ASN A 236 12.49 -19.25 -9.80
C ASN A 236 11.54 -18.04 -9.89
N PRO A 237 11.28 -17.31 -8.78
CA PRO A 237 10.75 -15.96 -8.84
C PRO A 237 11.69 -15.00 -9.57
N GLY A 238 11.13 -13.97 -10.19
CA GLY A 238 11.79 -12.71 -10.48
C GLY A 238 10.99 -11.56 -9.85
N ILE A 239 11.65 -10.43 -9.61
CA ILE A 239 10.98 -9.17 -9.32
C ILE A 239 10.95 -8.36 -10.61
N PHE A 240 9.82 -7.76 -10.92
CA PHE A 240 9.66 -6.92 -12.09
C PHE A 240 9.11 -5.56 -11.67
N TYR A 241 9.54 -4.52 -12.37
CA TYR A 241 9.03 -3.16 -12.18
C TYR A 241 8.46 -2.64 -13.49
N ARG A 242 7.44 -1.79 -13.41
CA ARG A 242 6.92 -1.07 -14.56
C ARG A 242 7.35 0.39 -14.49
N LYS A 243 8.07 0.82 -15.53
CA LYS A 243 8.54 2.19 -15.71
C LYS A 243 7.74 2.83 -16.83
N ARG A 244 7.14 3.98 -16.56
CA ARG A 244 6.45 4.80 -17.56
C ARG A 244 7.33 6.01 -17.89
N ALA A 245 7.57 6.23 -19.18
CA ALA A 245 8.24 7.43 -19.66
C ALA A 245 7.19 8.50 -19.96
N GLY A 246 7.40 9.71 -19.46
CA GLY A 246 6.46 10.83 -19.62
C GLY A 246 5.50 10.93 -18.44
N LEU A 247 5.55 12.07 -17.74
CA LEU A 247 4.60 12.46 -16.70
C LEU A 247 3.44 13.28 -17.30
N MET A 248 3.19 13.17 -18.60
CA MET A 248 2.28 14.01 -19.38
C MET A 248 1.35 13.15 -20.22
#